data_AF-A0A5S3Y7I5-F1
#
_entry.id   AF-A0A5S3Y7I5-F1
#
_cell.length_a   1.000
_cell.length_b   1.000
_cell.length_c   1.000
_cell.angle_alpha   90.00
_cell.angle_beta   90.00
_cell.angle_gamma   90.00
#
_symmetry.space_group_name_H-M   'P 1'
#
loop_
_entity.id
_entity.type
_entity.pdbx_description
1 polymer ?
#
loop_
_entity_poly.entity_id
_entity_poly.type
_entity_poly.pdbx_seq_one_letter_code
_entity_poly.pdbx_strand_id
1 'polypeptide(L)'
;MFYQLFNKEQQAVIFEAAAIIEAKAKTTAALTDPFTAAKLCETKLVTYAHEVFAVALLDSQNRLIEFVELFSGTINAASVYPREVIKLVLAHNAAAVIFTHNHPSGIAEPSEADKHITTKLSAALRLIDVKVLDHIVVGTEGHTSFAQRGLI
;
A
#
# COMPACT_ATOMS: atom_id res chain seq x y z
N MET A 1 -9.77 -5.52 -23.36
CA MET A 1 -10.95 -4.71 -23.02
C MET A 1 -11.12 -4.84 -21.51
N PHE A 2 -10.52 -3.93 -20.73
CA PHE A 2 -10.71 -3.90 -19.28
C PHE A 2 -12.13 -3.41 -19.02
N TYR A 3 -13.00 -4.27 -18.49
CA TYR A 3 -14.26 -3.80 -17.92
C TYR A 3 -13.92 -2.91 -16.73
N GLN A 4 -14.54 -1.74 -16.62
CA GLN A 4 -14.58 -1.02 -15.34
C GLN A 4 -15.31 -1.94 -14.35
N LEU A 5 -14.55 -2.59 -13.47
CA LEU A 5 -15.04 -3.54 -12.46
C LEU A 5 -16.08 -2.89 -11.53
N PHE A 6 -16.02 -1.57 -11.39
CA PHE A 6 -16.94 -0.77 -10.61
C PHE A 6 -17.58 0.30 -11.48
N ASN A 7 -18.91 0.43 -11.38
CA ASN A 7 -19.62 1.56 -11.99
C ASN A 7 -19.34 2.87 -11.21
N LYS A 8 -19.79 4.01 -11.76
CA LYS A 8 -19.54 5.34 -11.15
C LYS A 8 -20.08 5.48 -9.72
N GLU A 9 -21.24 4.89 -9.45
CA GLU A 9 -21.87 4.96 -8.12
C GLU A 9 -21.08 4.13 -7.10
N GLN A 10 -20.68 2.91 -7.49
CA GLN A 10 -19.83 2.05 -6.67
C GLN A 10 -18.47 2.69 -6.38
N GLN A 11 -17.85 3.33 -7.38
CA GLN A 11 -16.60 4.07 -7.19
C GLN A 11 -16.78 5.20 -6.17
N ALA A 12 -17.85 5.99 -6.27
CA ALA A 12 -18.13 7.08 -5.33
C ALA A 12 -18.25 6.57 -3.88
N VAL A 13 -18.98 5.47 -3.68
CA VAL A 13 -19.12 4.84 -2.35
C VAL A 13 -17.77 4.36 -1.82
N ILE A 14 -16.93 3.76 -2.66
CA ILE A 14 -15.59 3.30 -2.27
C ILE A 14 -14.70 4.48 -1.88
N PHE A 15 -14.72 5.59 -2.63
CA PHE A 15 -13.95 6.79 -2.30
C PHE A 15 -14.37 7.41 -0.96
N GLU A 16 -15.67 7.47 -0.69
CA GLU A 16 -16.19 7.96 0.59
C GLU A 16 -15.77 7.05 1.75
N ALA A 17 -15.89 5.73 1.56
CA ALA A 17 -15.42 4.76 2.55
C ALA A 17 -13.92 4.89 2.81
N ALA A 18 -13.10 5.06 1.77
CA ALA A 18 -11.65 5.27 1.89
C ALA A 18 -11.33 6.53 2.71
N ALA A 19 -12.05 7.63 2.49
CA ALA A 19 -11.87 8.88 3.24
C ALA A 19 -12.19 8.70 4.73
N ILE A 20 -13.28 7.98 5.06
CA ILE A 20 -13.66 7.69 6.45
C ILE A 20 -12.62 6.80 7.14
N ILE A 21 -12.17 5.75 6.46
CA ILE A 21 -11.16 4.82 7.00
C ILE A 21 -9.83 5.55 7.23
N GLU A 22 -9.40 6.37 6.26
CA GLU A 22 -8.18 7.17 6.38
C GLU A 22 -8.24 8.14 7.56
N ALA A 23 -9.35 8.87 7.73
CA ALA A 23 -9.54 9.79 8.84
C ALA A 23 -9.46 9.07 10.21
N LYS A 24 -9.99 7.85 10.30
CA LYS A 24 -9.86 7.01 11.51
C LYS A 24 -8.42 6.56 11.75
N ALA A 25 -7.72 6.13 10.70
CA ALA A 25 -6.33 5.70 10.76
C ALA A 25 -5.37 6.83 11.18
N LYS A 26 -5.71 8.10 10.92
CA LYS A 26 -4.91 9.27 11.34
C LYS A 26 -5.07 9.65 12.82
N THR A 27 -6.18 9.30 13.45
CA THR A 27 -6.55 9.86 14.76
C THR A 27 -6.42 8.86 15.90
N THR A 28 -7.18 7.77 15.85
CA THR A 28 -7.41 6.88 17.00
C THR A 28 -7.11 5.42 16.72
N ALA A 29 -6.98 5.03 15.45
CA ALA A 29 -6.70 3.65 15.06
C ALA A 29 -5.26 3.50 14.60
N ALA A 30 -4.40 2.94 15.46
CA ALA A 30 -3.13 2.42 15.00
C ALA A 30 -3.40 1.30 13.98
N LEU A 31 -2.71 1.31 12.84
CA LEU A 31 -2.76 0.24 11.84
C LEU A 31 -1.95 -0.96 12.32
N THR A 32 -2.34 -1.50 13.47
CA THR A 32 -1.69 -2.62 14.15
C THR A 32 -2.32 -3.96 13.80
N ASP A 33 -3.56 -3.96 13.33
CA ASP A 33 -4.19 -5.17 12.82
C ASP A 33 -4.07 -5.23 11.28
N PRO A 34 -3.61 -6.36 10.71
CA PRO A 34 -3.44 -6.49 9.26
C PRO A 34 -4.74 -6.26 8.47
N PHE A 35 -5.90 -6.52 9.08
CA PHE A 35 -7.19 -6.38 8.41
C PHE A 35 -7.55 -4.91 8.15
N THR A 36 -7.38 -4.02 9.13
CA THR A 36 -7.62 -2.58 8.96
C THR A 36 -6.64 -1.97 7.97
N ALA A 37 -5.35 -2.36 8.05
CA ALA A 37 -4.34 -1.94 7.08
C ALA A 37 -4.72 -2.37 5.65
N ALA A 38 -5.11 -3.64 5.48
CA ALA A 38 -5.57 -4.15 4.19
C ALA A 38 -6.82 -3.42 3.70
N LYS A 39 -7.79 -3.14 4.58
CA LYS A 39 -9.01 -2.44 4.20
C LYS A 39 -8.75 -1.02 3.71
N LEU A 40 -7.85 -0.30 4.36
CA LEU A 40 -7.39 1.00 3.87
C LEU A 40 -6.78 0.87 2.48
N CYS A 41 -5.86 -0.07 2.28
CA CYS A 41 -5.19 -0.28 0.99
C CYS A 41 -6.16 -0.68 -0.12
N GLU A 42 -7.07 -1.63 0.15
CA GLU A 42 -8.14 -2.06 -0.77
C GLU A 42 -8.98 -0.87 -1.22
N THR A 43 -9.54 -0.12 -0.28
CA THR A 43 -10.44 0.99 -0.60
C THR A 43 -9.73 2.12 -1.36
N LYS A 44 -8.41 2.26 -1.18
CA LYS A 44 -7.59 3.21 -1.92
C LYS A 44 -7.25 2.74 -3.33
N LEU A 45 -7.00 1.44 -3.55
CA LEU A 45 -6.40 0.98 -4.80
C LEU A 45 -7.28 0.09 -5.69
N VAL A 46 -8.34 -0.54 -5.17
CA VAL A 46 -9.11 -1.57 -5.90
C VAL A 46 -9.80 -1.03 -7.17
N THR A 47 -10.04 0.28 -7.25
CA THR A 47 -10.73 0.92 -8.39
C THR A 47 -9.79 1.25 -9.55
N TYR A 48 -8.47 1.16 -9.37
CA TYR A 48 -7.51 1.47 -10.44
C TYR A 48 -7.47 0.36 -11.50
N ALA A 49 -7.61 0.75 -12.77
CA ALA A 49 -7.52 -0.14 -13.92
C ALA A 49 -6.07 -0.45 -14.35
N HIS A 50 -5.09 0.19 -13.71
CA HIS A 50 -3.66 -0.02 -13.90
C HIS A 50 -3.02 -0.26 -12.54
N GLU A 51 -1.82 -0.84 -12.51
CA GLU A 51 -1.10 -1.03 -11.26
C GLU A 51 -0.65 0.33 -10.71
N VAL A 52 -0.89 0.55 -9.43
CA VAL A 52 -0.49 1.71 -8.65
C VAL A 52 0.29 1.22 -7.44
N PHE A 53 1.52 1.69 -7.26
CA PHE A 53 2.31 1.45 -6.05
C PHE A 53 2.16 2.64 -5.11
N ALA A 54 1.79 2.37 -3.86
CA ALA A 54 1.58 3.38 -2.84
C ALA A 54 2.25 3.01 -1.52
N VAL A 55 2.38 4.01 -0.65
CA VAL A 55 3.01 3.91 0.67
C VAL A 55 2.09 4.56 1.70
N ALA A 56 1.67 3.78 2.71
CA ALA A 56 1.10 4.34 3.92
C ALA A 56 2.25 4.69 4.88
N LEU A 57 2.43 5.98 5.14
CA LEU A 57 3.45 6.53 6.03
C LEU A 57 2.89 6.56 7.45
N LEU A 58 3.62 6.00 8.42
CA LEU A 58 3.13 5.82 9.78
C LEU A 58 4.04 6.51 10.80
N ASP A 59 3.43 6.99 11.87
CA ASP A 59 4.16 7.49 13.04
C ASP A 59 4.66 6.36 13.94
N SER A 60 5.34 6.70 15.05
CA SER A 60 5.89 5.72 15.99
C SER A 60 4.83 4.90 16.77
N GLN A 61 3.57 5.31 16.69
CA GLN A 61 2.41 4.60 17.25
C GLN A 61 1.63 3.85 16.16
N ASN A 62 2.21 3.71 14.96
CA ASN A 62 1.60 3.09 13.78
C ASN A 62 0.30 3.77 13.33
N ARG A 63 0.11 5.06 13.63
CA ARG A 63 -1.01 5.85 13.09
C ARG A 63 -0.62 6.37 11.72
N LEU A 64 -1.59 6.45 10.82
CA LEU A 64 -1.36 6.99 9.48
C LEU A 64 -1.00 8.47 9.58
N ILE A 65 0.10 8.85 8.96
CA ILE A 65 0.46 10.24 8.68
C ILE A 65 -0.18 10.62 7.35
N GLU A 66 0.15 9.86 6.30
CA GLU A 66 -0.32 10.09 4.95
C GLU A 66 -0.28 8.81 4.11
N PHE A 67 -1.19 8.70 3.15
CA PHE A 67 -1.20 7.65 2.13
C PHE A 67 -0.80 8.26 0.79
N VAL A 68 0.33 7.82 0.24
CA VAL A 68 0.94 8.44 -0.94
C VAL A 68 1.06 7.44 -2.07
N GLU A 69 0.40 7.73 -3.19
CA GLU A 69 0.58 7.02 -4.46
C GLU A 69 1.89 7.49 -5.12
N LEU A 70 2.82 6.57 -5.38
CA LEU A 70 4.15 6.91 -5.88
C LEU A 70 4.34 6.61 -7.37
N PHE A 71 3.76 5.52 -7.86
CA PHE A 71 4.00 5.06 -9.23
C PHE A 71 2.71 4.51 -9.82
N SER A 72 2.46 4.80 -11.10
CA SER A 72 1.32 4.30 -11.87
C SER A 72 1.77 3.73 -13.22
N GLY A 73 1.17 2.61 -13.63
CA GLY A 73 1.53 1.87 -14.84
C GLY A 73 2.11 0.49 -14.52
N THR A 74 2.53 -0.29 -15.51
CA THR A 74 3.09 -1.64 -15.26
C THR A 74 4.29 -1.53 -14.33
N ILE A 75 4.15 -1.99 -13.08
CA ILE A 75 5.20 -2.01 -12.07
C ILE A 75 6.15 -3.15 -12.44
N ASN A 76 6.93 -2.95 -13.50
CA ASN A 76 8.16 -3.71 -13.63
C ASN A 76 9.04 -3.36 -12.43
N ALA A 77 9.72 -4.34 -11.82
CA ALA A 77 10.58 -4.16 -10.64
C ALA A 77 11.62 -3.01 -10.75
N ALA A 78 11.85 -2.50 -11.97
CA ALA A 78 12.71 -1.36 -12.27
C ALA A 78 12.09 0.03 -11.95
N SER A 79 10.81 0.13 -11.59
CA SER A 79 10.08 1.40 -11.51
C SER A 79 10.15 2.08 -10.14
N VAL A 80 10.32 1.31 -9.07
CA VAL A 80 10.28 1.81 -7.69
C VAL A 80 11.70 1.98 -7.16
N TYR A 81 12.12 3.24 -7.00
CA TYR A 81 13.49 3.56 -6.58
C TYR A 81 13.56 3.79 -5.07
N PRO A 82 14.44 3.07 -4.32
CA PRO A 82 14.60 3.28 -2.88
C PRO A 82 14.86 4.72 -2.48
N ARG A 83 15.61 5.48 -3.29
CA ARG A 83 15.90 6.90 -3.02
C ARG A 83 14.64 7.77 -2.95
N GLU A 84 13.61 7.49 -3.76
CA GLU A 84 12.37 8.29 -3.77
C GLU A 84 11.52 7.92 -2.56
N VAL A 85 11.47 6.63 -2.19
CA VAL A 85 10.82 6.16 -0.97
C VAL A 85 11.50 6.74 0.29
N ILE A 86 12.83 6.77 0.33
CA ILE A 86 13.59 7.37 1.44
C ILE A 86 13.29 8.86 1.57
N LYS A 87 13.35 9.63 0.47
CA LYS A 87 13.00 11.06 0.49
C LYS A 87 11.60 11.27 1.04
N LEU A 88 10.63 10.48 0.59
CA LEU A 88 9.25 10.56 1.03
C LEU A 88 9.12 10.31 2.54
N VAL A 89 9.69 9.21 3.01
CA VAL A 89 9.66 8.81 4.42
C VAL A 89 10.28 9.88 5.32
N LEU A 90 11.44 10.41 4.93
CA LEU A 90 12.13 11.48 5.68
C LEU A 90 11.34 12.79 5.67
N ALA A 91 10.74 13.17 4.54
CA ALA A 91 9.94 14.39 4.43
C ALA A 91 8.72 14.39 5.37
N HIS A 92 8.18 13.21 5.69
CA HIS A 92 7.00 13.05 6.55
C HIS A 92 7.37 12.62 7.98
N ASN A 93 8.67 12.48 8.29
CA ASN A 93 9.14 11.93 9.58
C ASN A 93 8.49 10.59 9.93
N ALA A 94 8.26 9.73 8.93
CA ALA A 94 7.62 8.44 9.15
C ALA A 94 8.57 7.49 9.90
N ALA A 95 8.06 6.85 10.96
CA ALA A 95 8.79 5.85 11.73
C ALA A 95 8.60 4.44 11.17
N ALA A 96 7.51 4.22 10.43
CA ALA A 96 7.22 2.96 9.77
C ALA A 96 6.42 3.19 8.48
N VAL A 97 6.36 2.17 7.62
CA VAL A 97 5.59 2.17 6.38
C VAL A 97 4.87 0.85 6.15
N ILE A 98 3.77 0.92 5.41
CA ILE A 98 3.16 -0.23 4.74
C ILE A 98 3.20 0.04 3.23
N PHE A 99 3.76 -0.88 2.47
CA PHE A 99 3.70 -0.83 1.01
C PHE A 99 2.39 -1.44 0.52
N THR A 100 1.90 -0.96 -0.61
CA THR A 100 0.77 -1.60 -1.27
C THR A 100 0.78 -1.36 -2.77
N HIS A 101 0.26 -2.33 -3.52
CA HIS A 101 -0.10 -2.12 -4.90
C HIS A 101 -1.29 -2.98 -5.29
N ASN A 102 -2.01 -2.59 -6.35
CA ASN A 102 -3.07 -3.41 -6.93
C ASN A 102 -2.60 -4.22 -8.14
N HIS A 103 -3.20 -5.40 -8.34
CA HIS A 103 -3.11 -6.17 -9.58
C HIS A 103 -4.42 -6.03 -10.37
N PRO A 104 -4.44 -5.34 -11.53
CA PRO A 104 -5.62 -5.21 -12.37
C PRO A 104 -6.20 -6.53 -12.88
N SER A 105 -5.42 -7.62 -12.82
CA SER A 105 -5.88 -8.98 -13.10
C SER A 105 -6.92 -9.47 -12.09
N GLY A 106 -6.98 -8.86 -10.90
CA GLY A 106 -7.86 -9.23 -9.80
C GLY A 106 -7.27 -10.24 -8.82
N ILE A 107 -6.19 -10.91 -9.19
CA ILE A 107 -5.52 -11.95 -8.38
C ILE A 107 -4.49 -11.27 -7.47
N ALA A 108 -4.57 -11.47 -6.16
CA ALA A 108 -3.66 -10.85 -5.19
C ALA A 108 -2.39 -11.66 -4.90
N GLU A 109 -2.02 -12.63 -5.76
CA GLU A 109 -0.82 -13.45 -5.53
C GLU A 109 0.44 -12.64 -5.91
N PRO A 110 1.38 -12.42 -4.97
CA PRO A 110 2.57 -11.65 -5.24
C PRO A 110 3.50 -12.34 -6.23
N SER A 111 3.98 -11.57 -7.20
CA SER A 111 5.03 -11.97 -8.13
C SER A 111 6.41 -11.99 -7.46
N GLU A 112 7.40 -12.59 -8.13
CA GLU A 112 8.80 -12.50 -7.69
C GLU A 112 9.34 -11.06 -7.75
N ALA A 113 8.81 -10.22 -8.65
CA ALA A 113 9.13 -8.80 -8.72
C ALA A 113 8.68 -8.07 -7.45
N ASP A 114 7.47 -8.37 -6.95
CA ASP A 114 6.92 -7.80 -5.72
C ASP A 114 7.76 -8.17 -4.51
N LYS A 115 8.17 -9.44 -4.41
CA LYS A 115 9.08 -9.92 -3.36
C LYS A 115 10.42 -9.20 -3.42
N HIS A 116 11.03 -9.13 -4.59
CA HIS A 116 12.33 -8.49 -4.77
C HIS A 116 12.30 -7.00 -4.40
N ILE A 117 11.30 -6.24 -4.87
CA ILE A 117 11.20 -4.82 -4.55
C ILE A 117 10.96 -4.60 -3.05
N THR A 118 10.13 -5.42 -2.42
CA THR A 118 9.90 -5.38 -0.97
C THR A 118 11.20 -5.57 -0.21
N THR A 119 11.95 -6.64 -0.50
CA THR A 119 13.24 -6.91 0.15
C THR A 119 14.21 -5.75 -0.03
N LYS A 120 14.29 -5.18 -1.24
CA LYS A 120 15.18 -4.06 -1.55
C LYS A 120 14.81 -2.80 -0.77
N LEU A 121 13.52 -2.46 -0.70
CA LEU A 121 13.02 -1.30 0.04
C LEU A 121 13.18 -1.49 1.55
N SER A 122 12.84 -2.66 2.08
CA SER A 122 13.02 -2.99 3.50
C SER A 122 14.48 -2.91 3.94
N ALA A 123 15.40 -3.40 3.11
CA ALA A 123 16.84 -3.28 3.38
C ALA A 123 17.30 -1.81 3.41
N ALA A 124 16.78 -0.97 2.51
CA ALA A 124 17.15 0.44 2.43
C ALA A 124 16.57 1.26 3.60
N LEU A 125 15.29 1.06 3.94
CA LEU A 125 14.64 1.78 5.04
C LEU A 125 15.19 1.38 6.42
N ARG A 126 15.65 0.14 6.56
CA ARG A 126 16.34 -0.31 7.78
C ARG A 126 17.61 0.50 8.09
N LEU A 127 18.30 1.04 7.09
CA LEU A 127 19.51 1.85 7.30
C LEU A 127 19.22 3.23 7.92
N ILE A 128 17.95 3.65 7.93
CA ILE A 128 17.49 4.91 8.52
C ILE A 128 16.47 4.67 9.64
N ASP A 129 16.48 3.47 10.23
CA ASP A 129 15.61 3.05 11.34
C ASP A 129 14.10 3.13 11.06
N VAL A 130 13.70 3.01 9.80
CA VAL A 130 12.29 2.97 9.40
C VAL A 130 11.84 1.54 9.12
N LYS A 131 10.79 1.11 9.82
CA LYS A 131 10.26 -0.26 9.71
C LYS A 131 9.32 -0.38 8.51
N VAL A 132 9.42 -1.47 7.77
CA VAL A 132 8.37 -1.89 6.83
C VAL A 132 7.51 -2.91 7.56
N LEU A 133 6.28 -2.55 7.89
CA LEU A 133 5.39 -3.41 8.68
C LEU A 133 4.70 -4.46 7.83
N ASP A 134 4.39 -4.13 6.58
CA ASP A 134 3.73 -5.04 5.65
C ASP A 134 3.92 -4.59 4.20
N HIS A 135 3.61 -5.50 3.28
CA HIS A 135 3.31 -5.19 1.90
C HIS A 135 1.99 -5.88 1.52
N ILE A 136 0.99 -5.07 1.15
CA ILE A 136 -0.36 -5.54 0.83
C ILE A 136 -0.59 -5.49 -0.68
N VAL A 137 -0.80 -6.66 -1.28
CA VAL A 137 -1.22 -6.79 -2.68
C VAL A 137 -2.73 -6.79 -2.74
N VAL A 138 -3.32 -5.89 -3.52
CA VAL A 138 -4.77 -5.71 -3.66
C VAL A 138 -5.23 -6.31 -4.99
N GLY A 139 -6.12 -7.29 -4.92
CA GLY A 139 -6.89 -7.78 -6.05
C GLY A 139 -8.37 -7.42 -5.87
N THR A 140 -9.18 -7.68 -6.90
CA THR A 140 -10.65 -7.58 -6.76
C THR A 140 -11.25 -8.76 -6.01
N GLU A 141 -10.53 -9.89 -5.95
CA GLU A 141 -10.98 -11.10 -5.24
C GLU A 141 -10.53 -11.11 -3.77
N GLY A 142 -9.71 -10.15 -3.35
CA GLY A 142 -9.21 -10.02 -1.98
C GLY A 142 -7.82 -9.38 -1.93
N HIS A 143 -7.09 -9.64 -0.85
CA HIS A 143 -5.75 -9.12 -0.66
C HIS A 143 -4.79 -10.19 -0.14
N THR A 144 -3.50 -9.94 -0.32
CA THR A 144 -2.42 -10.70 0.32
C THR A 144 -1.57 -9.78 1.16
N SER A 145 -1.38 -10.12 2.43
CA SER A 145 -0.39 -9.51 3.33
C SER A 145 0.92 -10.32 3.31
N PHE A 146 2.04 -9.65 3.09
CA PHE A 146 3.37 -10.27 3.15
C PHE A 146 3.72 -10.67 4.58
N ALA A 147 3.37 -9.85 5.56
CA ALA A 147 3.59 -10.13 6.98
C ALA A 147 2.84 -11.39 7.41
N GLN A 148 1.55 -11.53 7.03
CA GLN A 148 0.77 -12.72 7.33
C GLN A 148 1.29 -13.99 6.64
N ARG A 149 1.94 -13.84 5.48
CA ARG A 149 2.59 -14.95 4.75
C ARG A 149 4.03 -15.23 5.19
N GLY A 150 4.58 -14.47 6.15
CA GLY A 150 5.97 -14.63 6.61
C GLY A 150 7.01 -14.27 5.54
N LEU A 151 6.68 -13.35 4.64
CA LEU A 151 7.58 -12.87 3.58
C LEU A 151 8.41 -11.65 4.00
N ILE A 152 8.16 -11.10 5.19
CA ILE A 152 8.89 -9.98 5.81
C ILE A 152 8.99 -10.18 7.33
#